data_AF-A0A7S2UZ27-F1
#
_entry.id   AF-A0A7S2UZ27-F1
#
_cell.length_a   1.000
_cell.length_b   1.000
_cell.length_c   1.000
_cell.angle_alpha   90.00
_cell.angle_beta   90.00
_cell.angle_gamma   90.00
#
_symmetry.space_group_name_H-M   'P 1'
#
loop_
_entity.id
_entity.type
_entity.pdbx_description
1 polymer ?
#
loop_
_entity_poly.entity_id
_entity_poly.type
_entity_poly.pdbx_seq_one_letter_code
_entity_poly.pdbx_strand_id
1 'polypeptide(L)'
;DSQHINSVYLDNAAMELYNGRLDKTPGAIALRIRWYGTGDPKIAFVERKTHNDSWTGKVSVKERFGLPIDEVMNFVEGRYDWRTEAEKMRQKGKSKEEVEQWRMLVCQCQNAVKY
;
A
#
# COMPACT_ATOMS: atom_id res chain seq x y z
N ASP A 1 6.71 -24.00 -4.19
CA ASP A 1 7.04 -22.67 -4.74
C ASP A 1 6.53 -21.45 -3.97
N SER A 2 5.77 -21.58 -2.88
CA SER A 2 5.30 -20.45 -2.06
C SER A 2 6.31 -19.91 -1.02
N GLN A 3 7.55 -20.43 -0.97
CA GLN A 3 8.52 -20.06 0.07
C GLN A 3 9.19 -18.69 -0.15
N HIS A 4 9.24 -18.20 -1.39
CA HIS A 4 9.91 -16.92 -1.69
C HIS A 4 8.95 -15.74 -1.50
N ILE A 5 9.37 -14.79 -0.67
CA ILE A 5 8.65 -13.54 -0.39
C ILE A 5 9.58 -12.39 -0.75
N ASN A 6 9.18 -11.58 -1.71
CA ASN A 6 9.93 -10.40 -2.13
C ASN A 6 9.21 -9.15 -1.63
N SER A 7 9.96 -8.12 -1.25
CA SER A 7 9.39 -6.85 -0.81
C SER A 7 10.32 -5.70 -1.15
N VAL A 8 9.82 -4.74 -1.92
CA VAL A 8 10.50 -3.46 -2.19
C VAL A 8 9.86 -2.42 -1.29
N TYR A 9 10.67 -1.78 -0.45
CA TYR A 9 10.21 -0.67 0.40
C TYR A 9 10.29 0.62 -0.39
N LEU A 10 9.25 1.44 -0.24
CA LEU A 10 9.15 2.73 -0.90
C LEU A 10 9.34 3.84 0.13
N ASP A 11 9.91 4.94 -0.33
CA ASP A 11 10.03 6.20 0.39
C ASP A 11 10.13 7.34 -0.63
N ASN A 12 10.02 8.57 -0.16
CA ASN A 12 10.28 9.76 -0.98
C ASN A 12 11.73 10.25 -0.82
N ALA A 13 12.12 11.26 -1.59
CA ALA A 13 13.48 11.81 -1.57
C ALA A 13 13.87 12.42 -0.20
N ALA A 14 12.88 12.83 0.60
CA ALA A 14 13.08 13.36 1.94
C ALA A 14 13.22 12.26 3.02
N MET A 15 13.06 10.98 2.64
CA MET A 15 13.15 9.83 3.55
C MET A 15 12.20 9.93 4.75
N GLU A 16 11.03 10.54 4.56
CA GLU A 16 10.07 10.80 5.64
C GLU A 16 9.55 9.50 6.27
N LEU A 17 9.33 8.46 5.45
CA LEU A 17 8.84 7.17 5.97
C LEU A 17 9.94 6.48 6.79
N TYR A 18 11.17 6.48 6.30
CA TYR A 18 12.33 5.96 7.01
C TYR A 18 12.52 6.66 8.36
N ASN A 19 12.59 8.01 8.36
CA ASN A 19 12.84 8.78 9.58
C ASN A 19 11.71 8.58 10.60
N GLY A 20 10.44 8.66 10.18
CA GLY A 20 9.31 8.42 11.08
C GLY A 20 9.32 7.01 11.68
N ARG A 21 9.74 6.00 10.91
CA ARG A 21 9.86 4.61 11.39
C ARG A 21 11.05 4.42 12.32
N LEU A 22 12.16 5.10 12.07
CA LEU A 22 13.35 5.10 12.93
C LEU A 22 13.02 5.72 14.29
N ASP A 23 12.35 6.88 14.28
CA ASP A 23 11.97 7.64 15.47
C ASP A 23 10.75 7.09 16.20
N LYS A 24 10.09 6.06 15.64
CA LYS A 24 8.84 5.47 16.15
C LYS A 24 7.76 6.52 16.39
N THR A 25 7.67 7.51 15.50
CA THR A 25 6.67 8.57 15.63
C THR A 25 5.26 7.95 15.61
N PRO A 26 4.33 8.40 16.47
CA PRO A 26 2.95 7.90 16.43
C PRO A 26 2.34 8.10 15.04
N GLY A 27 1.82 7.02 14.45
CA GLY A 27 1.27 7.03 13.09
C GLY A 27 2.31 6.83 11.97
N ALA A 28 3.60 6.67 12.27
CA ALA A 28 4.63 6.47 11.26
C ALA A 28 4.36 5.23 10.39
N ILE A 29 4.34 5.41 9.07
CA ILE A 29 4.00 4.34 8.13
C ILE A 29 5.26 3.74 7.51
N ALA A 30 5.21 2.45 7.21
CA ALA A 30 6.11 1.78 6.29
C ALA A 30 5.28 1.30 5.09
N LEU A 31 5.72 1.62 3.88
CA LEU A 31 5.05 1.23 2.65
C LEU A 31 5.95 0.30 1.84
N ARG A 32 5.38 -0.78 1.30
CA ARG A 32 6.11 -1.73 0.47
C ARG A 32 5.25 -2.36 -0.61
N ILE A 33 5.88 -2.73 -1.71
CA ILE A 33 5.31 -3.60 -2.74
C ILE A 33 5.82 -5.02 -2.50
N ARG A 34 4.90 -5.97 -2.31
CA ARG A 34 5.19 -7.37 -2.02
C ARG A 34 4.64 -8.29 -3.09
N TRP A 35 5.42 -9.28 -3.50
CA TRP A 35 4.96 -10.40 -4.33
C TRP A 35 5.57 -11.71 -3.83
N TYR A 36 5.04 -12.82 -4.33
CA TYR A 36 5.41 -14.17 -3.92
C TYR A 36 5.96 -14.96 -5.10
N GLY A 37 6.89 -15.88 -4.83
CA GLY A 37 7.54 -16.71 -5.84
C GLY A 37 8.84 -16.10 -6.39
N THR A 38 9.47 -16.81 -7.32
CA THR A 38 10.77 -16.46 -7.93
C THR A 38 10.66 -15.90 -9.36
N GLY A 39 9.50 -16.05 -10.00
CA GLY A 39 9.25 -15.57 -11.36
C GLY A 39 8.45 -14.27 -11.40
N ASP A 40 7.97 -13.92 -12.59
CA ASP A 40 7.18 -12.72 -12.84
C ASP A 40 5.78 -12.88 -12.23
N PRO A 41 5.43 -12.11 -11.18
CA PRO A 41 4.13 -12.22 -10.54
C PRO A 41 3.06 -11.60 -11.44
N LYS A 42 1.85 -12.17 -11.47
CA LYS A 42 0.70 -11.49 -12.10
C LYS A 42 0.15 -10.35 -11.24
N ILE A 43 0.29 -10.47 -9.92
CA ILE A 43 -0.26 -9.54 -8.93
C ILE A 43 0.83 -9.22 -7.91
N ALA A 44 1.00 -7.94 -7.62
CA ALA A 44 1.72 -7.44 -6.47
C ALA A 44 0.74 -6.90 -5.42
N PHE A 45 1.22 -6.75 -4.20
CA PHE A 45 0.46 -6.18 -3.09
C PHE A 45 1.14 -4.93 -2.57
N VAL A 46 0.45 -3.80 -2.65
CA VAL A 46 0.86 -2.58 -1.97
C VAL A 46 0.42 -2.72 -0.52
N GLU A 47 1.39 -2.85 0.40
CA GLU A 47 1.14 -3.03 1.83
C GLU A 47 1.60 -1.80 2.62
N ARG A 48 0.70 -1.25 3.43
CA ARG A 48 1.00 -0.18 4.41
C ARG A 48 0.97 -0.75 5.82
N LYS A 49 1.99 -0.44 6.60
CA LYS A 49 2.03 -0.73 8.04
C LYS A 49 2.11 0.58 8.83
N THR A 50 1.09 0.87 9.62
CA THR A 50 1.03 2.06 10.48
C THR A 50 1.54 1.72 11.88
N HIS A 51 2.54 2.45 12.35
CA HIS A 51 3.00 2.34 13.73
C HIS A 51 1.97 2.95 14.67
N ASN A 52 1.55 2.16 15.65
CA ASN A 52 0.91 2.68 16.85
C ASN A 52 1.75 2.28 18.05
N ASP A 53 1.87 3.19 19.00
CA ASP A 53 2.66 2.98 20.19
C ASP A 53 1.88 2.12 21.20
N SER A 54 2.49 1.02 21.64
CA SER A 54 1.83 -0.01 22.44
C SER A 54 1.31 0.51 23.78
N TRP A 55 1.93 1.54 24.37
CA TRP A 55 1.44 2.12 25.63
C TRP A 55 0.13 2.88 25.47
N THR A 56 -0.22 3.32 24.26
CA THR A 56 -1.52 3.97 23.97
C THR A 56 -2.68 2.98 23.86
N GLY A 57 -2.41 1.67 23.96
CA GLY A 57 -3.39 0.60 23.76
C GLY A 57 -3.82 0.39 22.30
N LYS A 58 -3.28 1.18 21.35
CA LYS A 58 -3.58 1.06 19.92
C LYS A 58 -2.65 0.05 19.26
N VAL A 59 -3.23 -0.90 18.53
CA VAL A 59 -2.48 -1.92 17.80
C VAL A 59 -1.97 -1.36 16.48
N SER A 60 -0.75 -1.71 16.09
CA SER A 60 -0.23 -1.37 14.76
C SER A 60 -1.10 -1.99 13.67
N VAL A 61 -1.51 -1.18 12.70
CA VAL A 61 -2.44 -1.59 11.64
C VAL A 61 -1.65 -2.00 10.40
N LYS A 62 -2.08 -3.09 9.75
CA LYS A 62 -1.56 -3.52 8.44
C LYS A 62 -2.71 -3.58 7.45
N GLU A 63 -2.58 -2.83 6.36
CA GLU A 63 -3.54 -2.79 5.27
C GLU A 63 -2.83 -3.10 3.95
N ARG A 64 -3.58 -3.62 2.98
CA ARG A 64 -3.05 -3.89 1.64
C ARG A 64 -4.13 -3.91 0.59
N PHE A 65 -3.75 -3.62 -0.64
CA PHE A 65 -4.55 -3.90 -1.82
C PHE A 65 -3.71 -4.64 -2.87
N GLY A 66 -4.38 -5.45 -3.69
CA GLY A 66 -3.75 -6.11 -4.83
C GLY A 66 -3.70 -5.17 -6.04
N LEU A 67 -2.64 -5.29 -6.82
CA LEU A 67 -2.42 -4.52 -8.03
C LEU A 67 -1.84 -5.45 -9.11
N PRO A 68 -2.38 -5.43 -10.35
CA PRO A 68 -1.73 -6.06 -11.49
C PRO A 68 -0.28 -5.57 -11.64
N ILE A 69 0.64 -6.45 -12.02
CA ILE A 69 2.08 -6.12 -12.05
C ILE A 69 2.41 -5.00 -13.06
N ASP A 70 1.67 -4.93 -14.16
CA ASP A 70 1.74 -3.91 -15.21
C ASP A 70 1.26 -2.53 -14.74
N GLU A 71 0.38 -2.49 -13.73
CA GLU A 71 -0.11 -1.24 -13.13
C GLU A 71 0.79 -0.71 -11.99
N VAL A 72 1.80 -1.47 -11.55
CA VAL A 72 2.69 -1.06 -10.45
C VAL A 72 3.40 0.27 -10.74
N MET A 73 3.94 0.43 -11.96
CA MET A 73 4.63 1.67 -12.33
C MET A 73 3.66 2.85 -12.43
N ASN A 74 2.47 2.64 -12.99
CA ASN A 74 1.43 3.68 -13.00
C ASN A 74 1.06 4.11 -11.58
N PHE A 75 0.99 3.17 -10.63
CA PHE A 75 0.74 3.50 -9.22
C PHE A 75 1.85 4.36 -8.62
N VAL A 76 3.10 3.92 -8.74
CA VAL A 76 4.27 4.63 -8.19
C VAL A 76 4.41 6.03 -8.79
N GLU A 77 4.10 6.19 -10.08
CA GLU A 77 4.21 7.47 -10.79
C GLU A 77 2.99 8.40 -10.63
N GLY A 78 1.99 8.03 -9.82
CA GLY A 78 0.81 8.87 -9.63
C GLY A 78 -0.22 8.78 -10.77
N ARG A 79 -0.04 7.87 -11.74
CA ARG A 79 -0.85 7.73 -12.95
C ARG A 79 -1.91 6.61 -12.88
N TYR A 80 -1.97 5.87 -11.77
CA TYR A 80 -2.92 4.77 -11.60
C TYR A 80 -4.38 5.24 -11.58
N ASP A 81 -5.19 4.69 -12.49
CA ASP A 81 -6.60 5.01 -12.60
C ASP A 81 -7.46 4.23 -11.59
N TRP A 82 -7.42 4.70 -10.34
CA TRP A 82 -8.23 4.13 -9.27
C TRP A 82 -9.74 4.29 -9.51
N ARG A 83 -10.19 5.23 -10.35
CA ARG A 83 -11.63 5.49 -10.57
C ARG A 83 -12.25 4.37 -11.37
N THR A 84 -11.58 3.94 -12.44
CA THR A 84 -12.02 2.81 -13.25
C THR A 84 -12.04 1.53 -12.42
N GLU A 85 -11.03 1.31 -11.56
CA GLU A 85 -11.01 0.13 -10.70
C GLU A 85 -12.10 0.18 -9.59
N ALA A 86 -12.36 1.35 -9.02
CA ALA A 86 -13.46 1.54 -8.07
C ALA A 86 -14.82 1.21 -8.69
N GLU A 87 -15.05 1.57 -9.95
CA GLU A 87 -16.27 1.24 -10.67
C GLU A 87 -16.39 -0.28 -10.91
N LYS A 88 -15.30 -0.94 -11.30
CA LYS A 88 -15.28 -2.42 -11.40
C LYS A 88 -15.56 -3.07 -10.05
N MET A 89 -15.06 -2.53 -8.93
CA MET A 89 -15.36 -3.05 -7.59
C MET A 89 -16.85 -2.94 -7.27
N ARG A 90 -17.49 -1.81 -7.60
CA ARG A 90 -18.95 -1.62 -7.44
C ARG A 90 -19.74 -2.62 -8.29
N GLN A 91 -19.34 -2.83 -9.54
CA GLN A 91 -19.97 -3.82 -10.43
C GLN A 91 -19.82 -5.26 -9.92
N LYS A 92 -18.74 -5.55 -9.19
CA LYS A 92 -18.53 -6.83 -8.48
C LYS A 92 -19.30 -6.93 -7.15
N GLY A 93 -20.15 -5.96 -6.82
CA GLY A 93 -21.01 -6.00 -5.64
C GLY A 93 -20.36 -5.52 -4.33
N LYS A 94 -19.22 -4.81 -4.40
CA LYS A 94 -18.60 -4.21 -3.20
C LYS A 94 -19.43 -3.05 -2.66
N SER A 95 -19.51 -2.92 -1.33
CA SER A 95 -20.27 -1.86 -0.69
C SER A 95 -19.65 -0.49 -0.97
N LYS A 96 -20.43 0.58 -0.82
CA LYS A 96 -19.93 1.95 -0.99
C LYS A 96 -18.79 2.24 0.00
N GLU A 97 -18.93 1.75 1.22
CA GLU A 97 -17.96 1.89 2.31
C GLU A 97 -16.67 1.12 2.01
N GLU A 98 -16.75 -0.11 1.51
CA GLU A 98 -15.57 -0.90 1.13
C GLU A 98 -14.78 -0.21 0.01
N VAL A 99 -15.47 0.30 -1.01
CA VAL A 99 -14.84 1.00 -2.15
C VAL A 99 -14.20 2.31 -1.68
N GLU A 100 -14.85 3.02 -0.77
CA GLU A 100 -14.31 4.27 -0.21
C GLU A 100 -13.08 4.03 0.67
N GLN A 101 -13.10 3.00 1.52
CA GLN A 101 -11.93 2.60 2.32
C GLN A 101 -10.75 2.20 1.43
N TRP A 102 -11.01 1.40 0.39
CA TRP A 102 -9.99 1.03 -0.59
C TRP A 102 -9.42 2.27 -1.31
N ARG A 103 -10.29 3.17 -1.77
CA ARG A 103 -9.89 4.43 -2.42
C ARG A 103 -8.98 5.26 -1.51
N MET A 104 -9.39 5.42 -0.25
CA MET A 104 -8.62 6.16 0.74
C MET A 104 -7.24 5.55 0.94
N LEU A 105 -7.15 4.22 1.04
CA LEU A 105 -5.87 3.52 1.15
C LEU A 105 -4.99 3.75 -0.09
N VAL A 106 -5.53 3.61 -1.30
CA VAL A 106 -4.78 3.83 -2.55
C VAL A 106 -4.24 5.25 -2.62
N CYS A 107 -5.08 6.26 -2.40
CA CYS A 107 -4.66 7.66 -2.44
C CYS A 107 -3.61 7.98 -1.36
N GLN A 108 -3.78 7.48 -0.14
CA GLN A 108 -2.82 7.70 0.94
C GLN A 108 -1.47 7.06 0.64
N CYS A 109 -1.45 5.82 0.12
CA CYS A 109 -0.21 5.15 -0.26
C CYS A 109 0.49 5.86 -1.42
N GLN A 110 -0.25 6.33 -2.43
CA GLN A 110 0.31 7.05 -3.58
C GLN A 110 0.89 8.41 -3.18
N ASN A 111 0.20 9.16 -2.31
CA ASN A 111 0.69 10.44 -1.81
C ASN A 111 1.98 10.28 -0.98
N ALA A 112 2.15 9.17 -0.25
CA ALA A 112 3.32 8.92 0.59
C ALA A 112 4.62 8.68 -0.21
N VAL A 113 4.54 8.40 -1.51
CA VAL A 113 5.70 8.13 -2.39
C VAL A 113 5.81 9.13 -3.53
N LYS A 114 4.98 10.16 -3.50
CA LYS A 114 5.01 11.22 -4.49
C LYS A 114 6.24 12.11 -4.25
N TYR A 115 6.91 12.47 -5.34
CA TYR A 115 7.98 13.48 -5.36
C TYR A 115 7.43 14.88 -5.10
#